data_AF-A0A945EWL9-F1
#
_entry.id   AF-A0A945EWL9-F1
#
_cell.length_a   1.000
_cell.length_b   1.000
_cell.length_c   1.000
_cell.angle_alpha   90.00
_cell.angle_beta   90.00
_cell.angle_gamma   90.00
#
_symmetry.space_group_name_H-M   'P 1'
#
loop_
_entity.id
_entity.type
_entity.pdbx_description
1 polymer ?
#
loop_
_entity_poly.entity_id
_entity_poly.type
_entity_poly.pdbx_seq_one_letter_code
_entity_poly.pdbx_strand_id
1 'polypeptide(L)'
;AIISWGNRKMIIRNALKMMELLDNAPYDFIINHQKSDLKPFKNFVHRTFNSEDLYQFIQSLEHIYKKHQGLEKALAIIEEKTTYIEAIHNLKKIFFEIPHLQRTKKHISDPLKNSAAKRINMFLRWMVRNDQTGVDFGIWKTHNAANLSCPLDVHSGNVARKLALLSRKQNDWKAVTELDTNLRKLDHEDPVKYDFALFGLGVFEKF
;
A
#
# COMPACT_ATOMS: atom_id res chain seq x y z
N ALA A 1 1.89 0.29 5.70
CA ALA A 1 0.87 -0.46 4.91
C ALA A 1 1.10 -1.96 4.86
N ILE A 2 2.35 -2.45 4.76
CA ILE A 2 2.59 -3.89 4.57
C ILE A 2 1.97 -4.71 5.69
N ILE A 3 2.36 -4.48 6.96
CA ILE A 3 1.90 -5.23 8.15
C ILE A 3 0.53 -4.83 8.71
N SER A 4 -0.32 -4.14 7.95
CA SER A 4 -1.60 -3.63 8.45
C SER A 4 -2.75 -4.66 8.41
N TRP A 5 -2.49 -5.93 8.79
CA TRP A 5 -3.52 -6.98 8.79
C TRP A 5 -3.53 -7.84 10.04
N GLY A 6 -4.73 -8.22 10.50
CA GLY A 6 -4.94 -8.91 11.77
C GLY A 6 -5.48 -7.98 12.85
N ASN A 7 -5.34 -8.40 14.11
CA ASN A 7 -5.90 -7.65 15.22
C ASN A 7 -5.15 -6.32 15.42
N ARG A 8 -5.89 -5.22 15.61
CA ARG A 8 -5.36 -3.87 15.82
C ARG A 8 -4.25 -3.80 16.88
N LYS A 9 -4.43 -4.45 18.05
CA LYS A 9 -3.43 -4.44 19.13
C LYS A 9 -2.10 -5.07 18.67
N MET A 10 -2.17 -6.16 17.91
CA MET A 10 -1.00 -6.85 17.37
C MET A 10 -0.30 -6.02 16.29
N ILE A 11 -1.06 -5.38 15.41
CA ILE A 11 -0.53 -4.50 14.36
C ILE A 11 0.27 -3.36 15.01
N ILE A 12 -0.33 -2.65 15.98
CA ILE A 12 0.31 -1.52 16.65
C ILE A 12 1.58 -1.98 17.38
N ARG A 13 1.49 -3.05 18.19
CA ARG A 13 2.64 -3.59 18.91
C ARG A 13 3.79 -3.96 17.98
N ASN A 14 3.51 -4.64 16.87
CA ASN A 14 4.55 -5.06 15.94
C ASN A 14 5.10 -3.88 15.12
N ALA A 15 4.29 -2.87 14.81
CA ALA A 15 4.76 -1.64 14.17
C ALA A 15 5.72 -0.86 15.08
N LEU A 16 5.39 -0.71 16.37
CA LEU A 16 6.28 -0.09 17.36
C LEU A 16 7.58 -0.88 17.51
N LYS A 17 7.50 -2.21 17.62
CA LYS A 17 8.69 -3.07 17.62
C LYS A 17 9.55 -2.91 16.36
N MET A 18 8.94 -2.72 15.18
CA MET A 18 9.70 -2.45 13.95
C MET A 18 10.40 -1.10 14.02
N MET A 19 9.77 -0.06 14.56
CA MET A 19 10.39 1.25 14.74
C MET A 19 11.59 1.16 15.68
N GLU A 20 11.46 0.46 16.81
CA GLU A 20 12.55 0.21 17.75
C GLU A 20 13.71 -0.55 17.10
N LEU A 21 13.43 -1.58 16.30
CA LEU A 21 14.46 -2.32 15.55
C LEU A 21 15.16 -1.48 14.49
N LEU A 22 14.52 -0.41 14.01
CA LEU A 22 15.06 0.55 13.05
C LEU A 22 15.58 1.82 13.74
N ASP A 23 16.00 1.70 15.00
CA ASP A 23 16.56 2.76 15.85
C ASP A 23 15.67 4.02 15.97
N ASN A 24 14.35 3.85 15.79
CA ASN A 24 13.37 4.93 15.65
C ASN A 24 13.71 5.97 14.56
N ALA A 25 14.65 5.65 13.67
CA ALA A 25 15.12 6.48 12.57
C ALA A 25 15.10 5.66 11.26
N PRO A 26 13.91 5.22 10.79
CA PRO A 26 13.80 4.21 9.75
C PRO A 26 14.46 4.60 8.43
N TYR A 27 14.41 5.88 8.05
CA TYR A 27 15.10 6.36 6.86
C TYR A 27 16.62 6.21 6.99
N ASP A 28 17.19 6.73 8.08
CA ASP A 28 18.63 6.66 8.33
C ASP A 28 19.12 5.21 8.38
N PHE A 29 18.41 4.36 9.13
CA PHE A 29 18.70 2.93 9.19
C PHE A 29 18.69 2.29 7.80
N ILE A 30 17.65 2.52 6.99
CA ILE A 30 17.55 1.95 5.65
C ILE A 30 18.77 2.31 4.79
N ILE A 31 19.25 3.55 4.85
CA ILE A 31 20.35 4.02 4.01
C ILE A 31 21.73 3.58 4.53
N ASN A 32 21.90 3.52 5.86
CA ASN A 32 23.21 3.46 6.51
C ASN A 32 23.50 2.15 7.25
N HIS A 33 22.52 1.25 7.41
CA HIS A 33 22.71 0.00 8.14
C HIS A 33 23.89 -0.84 7.63
N GLN A 34 24.56 -1.50 8.57
CA GLN A 34 25.55 -2.53 8.32
C GLN A 34 24.94 -3.92 8.51
N LYS A 35 25.64 -4.95 8.03
CA LYS A 35 25.19 -6.34 8.19
C LYS A 35 25.01 -6.75 9.66
N SER A 36 25.78 -6.16 10.58
CA SER A 36 25.65 -6.39 12.02
C SER A 36 24.30 -5.91 12.57
N ASP A 37 23.78 -4.82 12.03
CA ASP A 37 22.60 -4.11 12.54
C ASP A 37 21.33 -4.88 12.22
N LEU A 38 21.41 -5.82 11.28
CA LEU A 38 20.35 -6.75 10.94
C LEU A 38 20.20 -7.90 11.94
N LYS A 39 21.20 -8.20 12.78
CA LYS A 39 21.13 -9.34 13.73
C LYS A 39 19.89 -9.34 14.66
N PRO A 40 19.45 -8.21 15.24
CA PRO A 40 18.29 -8.16 16.13
C PRO A 40 16.96 -8.58 15.49
N PHE A 41 16.86 -8.53 14.16
CA PHE A 41 15.64 -8.82 13.41
C PHE A 41 15.34 -10.32 13.30
N LYS A 42 16.29 -11.21 13.65
CA LYS A 42 16.20 -12.67 13.45
C LYS A 42 14.88 -13.28 13.95
N ASN A 43 14.35 -12.74 15.05
CA ASN A 43 13.14 -13.24 15.72
C ASN A 43 11.89 -12.39 15.42
N PHE A 44 11.94 -11.49 14.43
CA PHE A 44 10.77 -10.69 14.06
C PHE A 44 9.74 -11.54 13.32
N VAL A 45 8.49 -11.54 13.81
CA VAL A 45 7.36 -12.20 13.18
C VAL A 45 6.09 -11.36 13.33
N HIS A 46 5.41 -11.15 12.22
CA HIS A 46 4.05 -10.64 12.12
C HIS A 46 3.23 -11.58 11.23
N ARG A 47 2.55 -12.55 11.86
CA ARG A 47 1.74 -13.57 11.17
C ARG A 47 2.59 -14.31 10.12
N THR A 48 2.31 -14.13 8.83
CA THR A 48 3.03 -14.77 7.72
C THR A 48 4.22 -13.96 7.19
N PHE A 49 4.47 -12.78 7.76
CA PHE A 49 5.63 -11.93 7.50
C PHE A 49 6.67 -12.13 8.59
N ASN A 50 7.86 -12.60 8.23
CA ASN A 50 8.91 -12.94 9.19
C ASN A 50 10.18 -12.11 8.94
N SER A 51 11.25 -12.47 9.65
CA SER A 51 12.55 -11.81 9.57
C SER A 51 13.14 -11.81 8.15
N GLU A 52 13.03 -12.91 7.40
CA GLU A 52 13.48 -12.99 6.00
C GLU A 52 12.75 -11.97 5.12
N ASP A 53 11.45 -11.81 5.33
CA ASP A 53 10.65 -10.82 4.62
C ASP A 53 11.08 -9.40 5.02
N LEU A 54 11.32 -9.14 6.31
CA LEU A 54 11.78 -7.83 6.78
C LEU A 54 13.16 -7.46 6.23
N TYR A 55 14.10 -8.41 6.21
CA TYR A 55 15.42 -8.19 5.61
C TYR A 55 15.32 -7.82 4.14
N GLN A 56 14.50 -8.56 3.38
CA GLN A 56 14.27 -8.21 1.98
C GLN A 56 13.72 -6.79 1.84
N PHE A 57 12.77 -6.39 2.70
CA PHE A 57 12.21 -5.05 2.66
C PHE A 57 13.26 -3.98 2.92
N ILE A 58 14.12 -4.15 3.92
CA ILE A 58 15.21 -3.20 4.22
C ILE A 58 16.13 -3.05 3.01
N GLN A 59 16.63 -4.16 2.46
CA GLN A 59 17.55 -4.14 1.31
C GLN A 59 16.90 -3.57 0.05
N SER A 60 15.63 -3.90 -0.20
CA SER A 60 14.91 -3.41 -1.39
C SER A 60 14.60 -1.92 -1.27
N LEU A 61 14.26 -1.44 -0.08
CA LEU A 61 14.09 -0.01 0.18
C LEU A 61 15.41 0.73 0.05
N GLU A 62 16.51 0.22 0.62
CA GLU A 62 17.84 0.81 0.43
C GLU A 62 18.17 0.97 -1.05
N HIS A 63 17.97 -0.09 -1.86
CA HIS A 63 18.17 -0.05 -3.31
C HIS A 63 17.29 1.01 -3.99
N ILE A 64 16.00 1.06 -3.66
CA ILE A 64 15.06 2.07 -4.19
C ILE A 64 15.53 3.49 -3.87
N TYR A 65 15.93 3.77 -2.63
CA TYR A 65 16.34 5.11 -2.25
C TYR A 65 17.71 5.48 -2.83
N LYS A 66 18.65 4.54 -2.98
CA LYS A 66 19.99 4.80 -3.55
C LYS A 66 20.01 4.85 -5.09
N LYS A 67 19.14 4.11 -5.78
CA LYS A 67 19.17 3.96 -7.25
C LYS A 67 17.98 4.56 -7.97
N HIS A 68 16.83 4.65 -7.32
CA HIS A 68 15.56 5.05 -7.94
C HIS A 68 14.95 6.32 -7.34
N GLN A 69 15.72 7.07 -6.53
CA GLN A 69 15.30 8.35 -5.92
C GLN A 69 14.08 8.21 -4.98
N GLY A 70 13.92 7.04 -4.35
CA GLY A 70 12.92 6.80 -3.32
C GLY A 70 11.56 6.35 -3.86
N LEU A 71 10.63 6.13 -2.92
CA LEU A 71 9.33 5.52 -3.23
C LEU A 71 8.41 6.43 -4.05
N GLU A 72 8.47 7.76 -3.87
CA GLU A 72 7.65 8.71 -4.65
C GLU A 72 7.98 8.56 -6.13
N LYS A 73 9.27 8.63 -6.48
CA LYS A 73 9.72 8.47 -7.86
C LYS A 73 9.47 7.05 -8.41
N ALA A 74 9.69 6.01 -7.60
CA ALA A 74 9.46 4.63 -8.02
C ALA A 74 7.97 4.29 -8.26
N LEU A 75 7.04 5.07 -7.69
CA LEU A 75 5.59 4.94 -7.89
C LEU A 75 5.02 6.03 -8.80
N ALA A 76 5.87 6.84 -9.45
CA ALA A 76 5.42 7.84 -10.40
C ALA A 76 4.63 7.20 -11.54
N ILE A 77 3.52 7.83 -11.91
CA ILE A 77 2.81 7.48 -13.12
C ILE A 77 3.64 8.03 -14.29
N ILE A 78 3.88 7.17 -15.28
CA ILE A 78 4.64 7.49 -16.48
C ILE A 78 3.64 7.59 -17.63
N GLU A 79 3.91 8.47 -18.60
CA GLU A 79 3.03 8.75 -19.75
C GLU A 79 1.67 9.36 -19.33
N GLU A 80 0.75 9.52 -20.28
CA GLU A 80 -0.61 10.06 -20.05
C GLU A 80 -1.56 9.05 -19.38
N LYS A 81 -1.02 8.17 -18.51
CA LYS A 81 -1.83 7.17 -17.79
C LYS A 81 -2.62 7.85 -16.67
N THR A 82 -3.78 7.28 -16.35
CA THR A 82 -4.74 7.86 -15.37
C THR A 82 -4.86 7.04 -14.08
N THR A 83 -4.06 5.98 -13.91
CA THR A 83 -4.08 5.12 -12.72
C THR A 83 -2.70 4.60 -12.35
N TYR A 84 -2.55 4.12 -11.11
CA TYR A 84 -1.30 3.52 -10.62
C TYR A 84 -1.07 2.06 -11.01
N ILE A 85 -1.90 1.46 -11.88
CA ILE A 85 -1.80 0.03 -12.22
C ILE A 85 -0.39 -0.37 -12.69
N GLU A 86 0.16 0.39 -13.65
CA GLU A 86 1.49 0.15 -14.20
C GLU A 86 2.58 0.58 -13.21
N ALA A 87 2.39 1.68 -12.48
CA ALA A 87 3.33 2.15 -11.47
C ALA A 87 3.52 1.11 -10.35
N ILE A 88 2.45 0.49 -9.85
CA ILE A 88 2.52 -0.58 -8.84
C ILE A 88 3.21 -1.83 -9.41
N HIS A 89 2.90 -2.18 -10.66
CA HIS A 89 3.56 -3.29 -11.33
C HIS A 89 5.07 -3.05 -11.47
N ASN A 90 5.46 -1.85 -11.86
CA ASN A 90 6.86 -1.45 -12.00
C ASN A 90 7.57 -1.35 -10.65
N LEU A 91 6.91 -0.81 -9.60
CA LEU A 91 7.43 -0.85 -8.23
C LEU A 91 7.77 -2.30 -7.84
N LYS A 92 6.91 -3.27 -8.14
CA LYS A 92 7.18 -4.67 -7.83
C LYS A 92 8.43 -5.18 -8.55
N LYS A 93 8.64 -4.80 -9.82
CA LYS A 93 9.88 -5.15 -10.54
C LYS A 93 11.09 -4.54 -9.85
N ILE A 94 11.07 -3.23 -9.61
CA ILE A 94 12.15 -2.48 -8.94
C ILE A 94 12.50 -3.08 -7.58
N PHE A 95 11.47 -3.37 -6.78
CA PHE A 95 11.62 -3.93 -5.44
C PHE A 95 12.36 -5.28 -5.44
N PHE A 96 12.26 -6.05 -6.53
CA PHE A 96 12.90 -7.36 -6.68
C PHE A 96 14.03 -7.37 -7.73
N GLU A 97 14.62 -6.21 -8.05
CA GLU A 97 15.81 -6.11 -8.92
C GLU A 97 17.05 -6.73 -8.28
N ILE A 98 17.15 -6.67 -6.95
CA ILE A 98 18.25 -7.26 -6.18
C ILE A 98 17.98 -8.74 -5.87
N PRO A 99 19.00 -9.55 -5.52
CA PRO A 99 18.81 -10.93 -5.09
C PRO A 99 17.77 -11.05 -3.98
N HIS A 100 16.85 -12.00 -4.13
CA HIS A 100 15.70 -12.14 -3.23
C HIS A 100 15.18 -13.58 -3.16
N LEU A 101 14.55 -13.90 -2.03
CA LEU A 101 13.87 -15.19 -1.86
C LEU A 101 12.49 -15.18 -2.51
N GLN A 102 12.05 -16.28 -3.14
CA GLN A 102 10.74 -16.33 -3.80
C GLN A 102 9.57 -16.06 -2.84
N ARG A 103 9.71 -16.45 -1.56
CA ARG A 103 8.67 -16.25 -0.54
C ARG A 103 8.31 -14.77 -0.30
N THR A 104 9.25 -13.86 -0.50
CA THR A 104 9.08 -12.44 -0.13
C THR A 104 8.20 -11.70 -1.14
N LYS A 105 8.12 -12.22 -2.38
CA LYS A 105 7.30 -11.70 -3.48
C LYS A 105 5.81 -11.59 -3.19
N LYS A 106 5.30 -12.37 -2.23
CA LYS A 106 3.88 -12.39 -1.86
C LYS A 106 3.42 -11.11 -1.15
N HIS A 107 4.35 -10.31 -0.63
CA HIS A 107 4.04 -9.14 0.20
C HIS A 107 3.79 -7.86 -0.62
N ILE A 108 4.28 -7.81 -1.86
CA ILE A 108 3.97 -6.74 -2.81
C ILE A 108 2.97 -7.29 -3.83
N SER A 109 1.75 -6.77 -3.82
CA SER A 109 0.70 -7.13 -4.78
C SER A 109 1.04 -6.64 -6.19
N ASP A 110 0.50 -7.32 -7.20
CA ASP A 110 0.66 -6.93 -8.62
C ASP A 110 -0.73 -6.84 -9.27
N PRO A 111 -1.20 -5.64 -9.62
CA PRO A 111 -2.53 -5.46 -10.19
C PRO A 111 -2.63 -6.00 -11.62
N LEU A 112 -1.52 -6.06 -12.38
CA LEU A 112 -1.49 -6.74 -13.69
C LEU A 112 -1.65 -8.26 -13.56
N LYS A 113 -1.49 -8.82 -12.35
CA LYS A 113 -1.85 -10.21 -12.02
C LYS A 113 -3.22 -10.32 -11.34
N ASN A 114 -4.11 -9.37 -11.61
CA ASN A 114 -5.46 -9.25 -11.06
C ASN A 114 -5.54 -9.07 -9.52
N SER A 115 -4.45 -8.74 -8.81
CA SER A 115 -4.59 -8.40 -7.38
C SER A 115 -5.34 -7.08 -7.23
N ALA A 116 -6.30 -6.98 -6.31
CA ALA A 116 -6.90 -5.69 -5.94
C ALA A 116 -5.89 -4.68 -5.35
N ALA A 117 -4.68 -5.13 -5.02
CA ALA A 117 -3.57 -4.29 -4.55
C ALA A 117 -3.92 -3.36 -3.37
N LYS A 118 -4.91 -3.75 -2.55
CA LYS A 118 -5.49 -2.94 -1.48
C LYS A 118 -4.48 -2.21 -0.60
N ARG A 119 -3.44 -2.90 -0.14
CA ARG A 119 -2.44 -2.32 0.78
C ARG A 119 -1.62 -1.21 0.14
N ILE A 120 -1.24 -1.35 -1.13
CA ILE A 120 -0.46 -0.30 -1.81
C ILE A 120 -1.37 0.85 -2.26
N ASN A 121 -2.62 0.57 -2.65
CA ASN A 121 -3.62 1.64 -2.87
C ASN A 121 -3.87 2.45 -1.59
N MET A 122 -3.96 1.79 -0.43
CA MET A 122 -4.08 2.45 0.87
C MET A 122 -2.86 3.31 1.20
N PHE A 123 -1.65 2.82 0.91
CA PHE A 123 -0.42 3.60 1.05
C PHE A 123 -0.42 4.82 0.14
N LEU A 124 -0.71 4.64 -1.15
CA LEU A 124 -0.80 5.73 -2.13
C LEU A 124 -1.80 6.80 -1.69
N ARG A 125 -2.98 6.39 -1.19
CA ARG A 125 -3.96 7.34 -0.64
C ARG A 125 -3.34 8.20 0.46
N TRP A 126 -2.69 7.59 1.45
CA TRP A 126 -2.06 8.34 2.55
C TRP A 126 -0.96 9.29 2.07
N MET A 127 -0.19 8.92 1.04
CA MET A 127 0.94 9.74 0.59
C MET A 127 0.50 10.88 -0.33
N VAL A 128 -0.53 10.67 -1.16
CA VAL A 128 -0.93 11.59 -2.23
C VAL A 128 -2.10 12.48 -1.83
N ARG A 129 -3.13 11.89 -1.20
CA ARG A 129 -4.33 12.63 -0.80
C ARG A 129 -4.01 13.49 0.42
N ASN A 130 -4.53 14.70 0.46
CA ASN A 130 -4.41 15.61 1.60
C ASN A 130 -5.80 15.88 2.15
N ASP A 131 -6.10 15.33 3.32
CA ASP A 131 -7.39 15.56 3.98
C ASP A 131 -7.27 16.57 5.13
N GLN A 132 -8.41 17.15 5.54
CA GLN A 132 -8.46 18.10 6.65
C GLN A 132 -8.47 17.41 8.02
N THR A 133 -8.54 16.07 8.06
CA THR A 133 -8.70 15.27 9.29
C THR A 133 -7.41 14.68 9.82
N GLY A 134 -6.30 14.81 9.09
CA GLY A 134 -4.97 14.33 9.46
C GLY A 134 -4.75 12.83 9.25
N VAL A 135 -5.60 12.14 8.48
CA VAL A 135 -5.44 10.69 8.23
C VAL A 135 -4.56 10.45 7.00
N ASP A 136 -4.81 11.19 5.92
CA ASP A 136 -3.98 11.19 4.72
C ASP A 136 -2.93 12.32 4.83
N PHE A 137 -1.64 11.98 4.71
CA PHE A 137 -0.51 12.88 4.92
C PHE A 137 -0.30 13.90 3.79
N GLY A 138 -0.60 13.51 2.55
CA GLY A 138 -0.50 14.38 1.38
C GLY A 138 0.91 14.91 1.10
N ILE A 139 1.96 14.18 1.46
CA ILE A 139 3.36 14.63 1.33
C ILE A 139 3.92 14.50 -0.09
N TRP A 140 3.31 13.68 -0.96
CA TRP A 140 3.73 13.51 -2.35
C TRP A 140 3.03 14.49 -3.27
N LYS A 141 3.66 15.64 -3.52
CA LYS A 141 3.10 16.73 -4.33
C LYS A 141 3.27 16.52 -5.83
N THR A 142 4.09 15.56 -6.25
CA THR A 142 4.31 15.23 -7.66
C THR A 142 3.22 14.31 -8.23
N HIS A 143 2.25 13.92 -7.41
CA HIS A 143 1.18 12.99 -7.73
C HIS A 143 -0.19 13.66 -7.65
N ASN A 144 -1.19 13.09 -8.34
CA ASN A 144 -2.56 13.61 -8.37
C ASN A 144 -3.55 12.61 -7.75
N ALA A 145 -4.42 13.10 -6.86
CA ALA A 145 -5.48 12.32 -6.22
C ALA A 145 -6.49 11.72 -7.22
N ALA A 146 -6.71 12.38 -8.36
CA ALA A 146 -7.57 11.89 -9.45
C ALA A 146 -7.14 10.51 -9.99
N ASN A 147 -5.85 10.19 -9.86
CA ASN A 147 -5.27 8.94 -10.32
C ASN A 147 -5.34 7.80 -9.29
N LEU A 148 -5.74 8.10 -8.05
CA LEU A 148 -5.82 7.10 -7.00
C LEU A 148 -6.93 6.08 -7.26
N SER A 149 -6.75 4.88 -6.72
CA SER A 149 -7.75 3.81 -6.75
C SER A 149 -8.20 3.45 -5.34
N CYS A 150 -9.48 3.12 -5.19
CA CYS A 150 -10.05 2.78 -3.88
C CYS A 150 -9.33 1.55 -3.28
N PRO A 151 -8.93 1.59 -1.99
CA PRO A 151 -8.40 0.43 -1.26
C PRO A 151 -9.42 -0.70 -1.02
N LEU A 152 -9.85 -1.37 -2.09
CA LEU A 152 -10.93 -2.36 -2.05
C LEU A 152 -10.59 -3.59 -1.19
N ASP A 153 -11.40 -3.83 -0.16
CA ASP A 153 -11.38 -5.04 0.65
C ASP A 153 -12.76 -5.69 0.73
N VAL A 154 -12.90 -6.72 1.58
CA VAL A 154 -14.16 -7.46 1.71
C VAL A 154 -15.29 -6.56 2.20
N HIS A 155 -15.02 -5.65 3.13
CA HIS A 155 -16.06 -4.78 3.70
C HIS A 155 -16.44 -3.67 2.72
N SER A 156 -15.46 -2.93 2.20
CA SER A 156 -15.74 -1.87 1.21
C SER A 156 -16.36 -2.44 -0.07
N GLY A 157 -15.95 -3.63 -0.51
CA GLY A 157 -16.56 -4.30 -1.66
C GLY A 157 -18.01 -4.75 -1.41
N ASN A 158 -18.35 -5.18 -0.21
CA ASN A 158 -19.74 -5.55 0.13
C ASN A 158 -20.65 -4.33 0.15
N VAL A 159 -20.21 -3.22 0.76
CA VAL A 159 -20.96 -1.97 0.79
C VAL A 159 -21.13 -1.41 -0.63
N ALA A 160 -20.06 -1.37 -1.43
CA ALA A 160 -20.12 -0.92 -2.81
C ALA A 160 -21.12 -1.73 -3.65
N ARG A 161 -21.24 -3.04 -3.43
CA ARG A 161 -22.24 -3.89 -4.10
C ARG A 161 -23.66 -3.58 -3.66
N LYS A 162 -23.88 -3.39 -2.36
CA LYS A 162 -25.20 -3.00 -1.84
C LYS A 162 -25.65 -1.63 -2.36
N LEU A 163 -24.71 -0.72 -2.58
CA LEU A 163 -24.95 0.60 -3.18
C LEU A 163 -24.98 0.58 -4.72
N ALA A 164 -24.91 -0.60 -5.35
CA ALA A 164 -24.84 -0.76 -6.81
C ALA A 164 -23.69 0.00 -7.52
N LEU A 165 -22.64 0.36 -6.77
CA LEU A 165 -21.39 0.95 -7.29
C LEU A 165 -20.43 -0.11 -7.84
N LEU A 166 -20.65 -1.38 -7.50
CA LEU A 166 -19.84 -2.53 -7.92
C LEU A 166 -20.76 -3.74 -8.15
N SER A 167 -20.64 -4.44 -9.27
CA SER A 167 -21.40 -5.66 -9.56
C SER A 167 -20.53 -6.92 -9.46
N ARG A 168 -19.24 -6.81 -9.78
CA ARG A 168 -18.31 -7.95 -9.76
C ARG A 168 -18.22 -8.58 -8.37
N LYS A 169 -18.38 -9.91 -8.30
CA LYS A 169 -18.34 -10.68 -7.04
C LYS A 169 -16.93 -10.83 -6.45
N GLN A 170 -15.91 -10.93 -7.30
CA GLN A 170 -14.51 -11.07 -6.85
C GLN A 170 -13.94 -9.71 -6.44
N ASN A 171 -13.07 -9.69 -5.44
CA ASN A 171 -12.28 -8.52 -5.07
C ASN A 171 -10.91 -8.58 -5.75
N ASP A 172 -10.88 -8.30 -7.05
CA ASP A 172 -9.69 -8.26 -7.88
C ASP A 172 -9.53 -6.88 -8.54
N TRP A 173 -8.49 -6.70 -9.35
CA TRP A 173 -8.25 -5.41 -9.99
C TRP A 173 -9.39 -4.95 -10.91
N LYS A 174 -10.12 -5.89 -11.53
CA LYS A 174 -11.28 -5.55 -12.37
C LYS A 174 -12.40 -4.93 -11.53
N ALA A 175 -12.61 -5.43 -10.31
CA ALA A 175 -13.55 -4.82 -9.37
C ALA A 175 -13.09 -3.43 -8.91
N VAL A 176 -11.78 -3.25 -8.68
CA VAL A 176 -11.20 -1.93 -8.38
C VAL A 176 -11.52 -0.97 -9.53
N THR A 177 -11.23 -1.35 -10.79
CA THR A 177 -11.51 -0.53 -11.97
C THR A 177 -13.00 -0.19 -12.14
N GLU A 178 -13.90 -1.16 -11.92
CA GLU A 178 -15.35 -0.92 -11.97
C GLU A 178 -15.79 0.10 -10.91
N LEU A 179 -15.37 -0.10 -9.66
CA LEU A 179 -15.68 0.81 -8.57
C LEU A 179 -15.13 2.22 -8.85
N ASP A 180 -13.86 2.30 -9.20
CA ASP A 180 -13.14 3.52 -9.57
C ASP A 180 -13.85 4.31 -10.68
N THR A 181 -14.38 3.61 -11.69
CA THR A 181 -15.14 4.23 -12.78
C THR A 181 -16.42 4.89 -12.27
N ASN A 182 -17.11 4.25 -11.33
CA ASN A 182 -18.33 4.81 -10.74
C ASN A 182 -18.02 5.93 -9.75
N LEU A 183 -16.97 5.83 -8.94
CA LEU A 183 -16.56 6.88 -8.01
C LEU A 183 -16.12 8.15 -8.75
N ARG A 184 -15.42 8.03 -9.89
CA ARG A 184 -15.05 9.18 -10.73
C ARG A 184 -16.23 9.93 -11.34
N LYS A 185 -17.41 9.28 -11.50
CA LYS A 185 -18.64 9.98 -11.89
C LYS A 185 -19.17 10.88 -10.77
N LEU A 186 -18.86 10.56 -9.51
CA LEU A 186 -19.27 11.33 -8.34
C LEU A 186 -18.27 12.45 -8.06
N ASP A 187 -16.97 12.16 -8.15
CA ASP A 187 -15.89 13.13 -8.09
C ASP A 187 -14.66 12.61 -8.86
N HIS A 188 -14.29 13.31 -9.94
CA HIS A 188 -13.17 12.93 -10.79
C HIS A 188 -11.81 13.41 -10.24
N GLU A 189 -11.81 14.46 -9.40
CA GLU A 189 -10.59 15.04 -8.83
C GLU A 189 -10.12 14.28 -7.58
N ASP A 190 -11.07 13.76 -6.79
CA ASP A 190 -10.77 12.92 -5.61
C ASP A 190 -11.74 11.73 -5.50
N PRO A 191 -11.63 10.73 -6.38
CA PRO A 191 -12.53 9.57 -6.35
C PRO A 191 -12.33 8.69 -5.10
N VAL A 192 -11.19 8.79 -4.41
CA VAL A 192 -10.87 7.92 -3.27
C VAL A 192 -11.38 8.49 -1.93
N LYS A 193 -11.88 9.74 -1.89
CA LYS A 193 -12.54 10.29 -0.69
C LYS A 193 -13.68 9.42 -0.15
N TYR A 194 -14.33 8.66 -1.02
CA TYR A 194 -15.43 7.77 -0.67
C TYR A 194 -15.00 6.50 0.06
N ASP A 195 -13.70 6.18 0.14
CA ASP A 195 -13.21 5.00 0.87
C ASP A 195 -13.67 5.01 2.33
N PHE A 196 -13.63 6.17 3.00
CA PHE A 196 -14.11 6.29 4.38
C PHE A 196 -15.59 5.96 4.52
N ALA A 197 -16.44 6.38 3.58
CA ALA A 197 -17.85 6.07 3.58
C ALA A 197 -18.10 4.57 3.33
N LEU A 198 -17.43 4.00 2.31
CA LEU A 198 -17.55 2.59 1.95
C LEU A 198 -17.05 1.66 3.07
N PHE A 199 -15.98 2.04 3.77
CA PHE A 199 -15.47 1.30 4.91
C PHE A 199 -16.32 1.51 6.16
N GLY A 200 -16.70 2.76 6.45
CA GLY A 200 -17.41 3.16 7.66
C GLY A 200 -18.81 2.54 7.76
N LEU A 201 -19.58 2.57 6.67
CA LEU A 201 -20.90 1.94 6.62
C LEU A 201 -20.84 0.43 6.89
N GLY A 202 -19.80 -0.25 6.39
CA GLY A 202 -19.65 -1.69 6.57
C GLY A 202 -19.27 -2.09 8.00
N VAL A 203 -18.40 -1.31 8.65
CA VAL A 203 -17.85 -1.65 9.98
C VAL A 203 -18.73 -1.14 11.11
N PHE A 204 -19.26 0.08 11.00
CA PHE A 204 -19.96 0.75 12.10
C PHE A 204 -21.48 0.62 12.01
N GLU A 205 -22.03 0.68 10.79
CA GLU A 205 -23.49 0.69 10.59
C GLU A 205 -24.08 -0.71 10.35
N LYS A 206 -23.25 -1.78 10.35
CA LYS A 206 -23.65 -3.16 9.98
C LYS A 206 -24.45 -3.23 8.67
N PHE A 207 -24.14 -2.32 7.73
CA PHE A 207 -24.87 -2.12 6.48
C PHE A 207 -24.87 -3.34 5.58
#